data_AF-A0AAU8SSL9-F1
#
_entry.id   AF-A0AAU8SSL9-F1
#
_cell.length_a   1.000
_cell.length_b   1.000
_cell.length_c   1.000
_cell.angle_alpha   90.00
_cell.angle_beta   90.00
_cell.angle_gamma   90.00
#
_symmetry.space_group_name_H-M   'P 1'
#
loop_
_entity.id
_entity.type
_entity.pdbx_description
1 polymer ?
#
loop_
_entity_poly.entity_id
_entity_poly.type
_entity_poly.pdbx_seq_one_letter_code
_entity_poly.pdbx_strand_id
1 'polypeptide(L)'
;MNHDQLDAAADPINVHWAERMGDDARPFVEPIWHGSILPSLKVNALAENWTTEQFHERCTRALMATVDLFYALHGNASSSYTQANEKPQYYWVHQNFNILRANDATRGMSIQKDEMLRVAAEYLSHPEIRTNKFDWLLLDAIVFAELDAYSWHISGFAATLASGNVVKYLALLALFNGIGFVFGYLLLPAIAYFVVSRGHETTGWAIAALWAVSVVWSLIGLPFRWKTRRKNKALLNRMLDLYRLLGDSTISPRLLKNSLERAATEGVVLDGAVFSIVDRIVARDATAFVPGQIG
;
A
#
# COMPACT_ATOMS: atom_id res chain seq x y z
N MET A 1 -3.04 29.66 25.97
CA MET A 1 -4.41 29.13 26.17
C MET A 1 -4.37 28.13 27.33
N ASN A 2 -5.50 27.86 28.00
CA ASN A 2 -5.63 26.72 28.91
C ASN A 2 -6.37 25.56 28.22
N HIS A 3 -6.46 24.39 28.87
CA HIS A 3 -7.16 23.23 28.32
C HIS A 3 -8.64 23.51 28.02
N ASP A 4 -9.35 24.19 28.92
CA ASP A 4 -10.77 24.53 28.72
C ASP A 4 -11.01 25.40 27.48
N GLN A 5 -10.12 26.35 27.21
CA GLN A 5 -10.17 27.19 26.00
C GLN A 5 -9.91 26.38 24.72
N LEU A 6 -9.02 25.39 24.78
CA LEU A 6 -8.74 24.50 23.64
C LEU A 6 -9.92 23.56 23.38
N ASP A 7 -10.57 23.05 24.43
CA ASP A 7 -11.77 22.23 24.30
C ASP A 7 -12.92 23.02 23.69
N ALA A 8 -13.20 24.21 24.23
CA ALA A 8 -14.25 25.10 23.71
C ALA A 8 -14.00 25.53 22.25
N ALA A 9 -12.74 25.63 21.83
CA ALA A 9 -12.39 25.97 20.44
C ALA A 9 -12.51 24.76 19.49
N ALA A 10 -12.34 23.53 19.98
CA ALA A 10 -12.44 22.31 19.18
C ALA A 10 -13.90 21.82 19.02
N ASP A 11 -14.76 22.08 20.00
CA ASP A 11 -16.16 21.59 20.01
C ASP A 11 -16.96 21.95 18.74
N PRO A 12 -16.98 23.21 18.25
CA PRO A 12 -17.70 23.54 17.03
C PRO A 12 -17.19 22.79 15.80
N ILE A 13 -15.88 22.53 15.72
CA ILE A 13 -15.25 21.77 14.63
C ILE A 13 -15.73 20.32 14.68
N ASN A 14 -15.72 19.71 15.87
CA ASN A 14 -16.15 18.33 16.06
C ASN A 14 -17.61 18.14 15.64
N VAL A 15 -18.50 19.07 16.01
CA VAL A 15 -19.91 19.04 15.62
C VAL A 15 -20.07 19.19 14.10
N HIS A 16 -19.43 20.20 13.50
CA HIS A 16 -19.51 20.44 12.06
C HIS A 16 -19.05 19.23 11.24
N TRP A 17 -17.93 18.61 11.62
CA TRP A 17 -17.39 17.47 10.89
C TRP A 17 -18.11 16.17 11.18
N ALA A 18 -18.69 16.00 12.37
CA ALA A 18 -19.57 14.87 12.65
C ALA A 18 -20.78 14.85 11.71
N GLU A 19 -21.34 16.02 11.38
CA GLU A 19 -22.41 16.15 10.38
C GLU A 19 -21.91 15.88 8.95
N ARG A 20 -20.71 16.37 8.61
CA ARG A 20 -20.16 16.27 7.25
C ARG A 20 -19.65 14.89 6.87
N MET A 21 -19.04 14.15 7.81
CA MET A 21 -18.49 12.80 7.58
C MET A 21 -19.60 11.77 7.32
N GLY A 22 -20.82 12.03 7.81
CA GLY A 22 -21.92 11.08 7.80
C GLY A 22 -21.65 9.83 8.65
N ASP A 23 -22.59 8.88 8.59
CA ASP A 23 -22.54 7.66 9.41
C ASP A 23 -21.48 6.65 8.94
N ASP A 24 -20.95 6.80 7.72
CA ASP A 24 -20.03 5.83 7.11
C ASP A 24 -18.56 6.03 7.53
N ALA A 25 -18.11 7.27 7.73
CA ALA A 25 -16.71 7.57 8.08
C ALA A 25 -16.52 7.91 9.56
N ARG A 26 -17.51 8.57 10.17
CA ARG A 26 -17.44 9.08 11.55
C ARG A 26 -17.00 8.01 12.57
N PRO A 27 -17.56 6.78 12.60
CA PRO A 27 -17.19 5.78 13.60
C PRO A 27 -15.71 5.38 13.56
N PHE A 28 -15.03 5.59 12.43
CA PHE A 28 -13.64 5.22 12.23
C PHE A 28 -12.69 6.41 12.43
N VAL A 29 -13.11 7.60 12.01
CA VAL A 29 -12.31 8.84 12.14
C VAL A 29 -12.30 9.36 13.57
N GLU A 30 -13.45 9.37 14.25
CA GLU A 30 -13.63 9.96 15.58
C GLU A 30 -12.65 9.38 16.63
N PRO A 31 -12.43 8.05 16.72
CA PRO A 31 -11.45 7.48 17.64
C PRO A 31 -10.01 7.92 17.39
N ILE A 32 -9.60 8.06 16.13
CA ILE A 32 -8.24 8.48 15.77
C ILE A 32 -8.05 9.98 16.07
N TRP A 33 -9.07 10.78 15.74
CA TRP A 33 -9.07 12.21 16.00
C TRP A 33 -8.95 12.50 17.50
N HIS A 34 -9.89 12.01 18.31
CA HIS A 34 -9.91 12.27 19.75
C HIS A 34 -8.84 11.53 20.53
N GLY A 35 -8.45 10.33 20.08
CA GLY A 35 -7.50 9.48 20.79
C GLY A 35 -6.03 9.82 20.54
N SER A 36 -5.69 10.53 19.46
CA SER A 36 -4.28 10.75 19.11
C SER A 36 -4.00 12.12 18.48
N ILE A 37 -4.74 12.52 17.45
CA ILE A 37 -4.41 13.72 16.68
C ILE A 37 -4.73 14.99 17.47
N LEU A 38 -5.98 15.16 17.93
CA LEU A 38 -6.42 16.34 18.67
C LEU A 38 -5.62 16.55 19.98
N PRO A 39 -5.36 15.54 20.83
CA PRO A 39 -4.50 15.70 22.00
C PRO A 39 -3.10 16.23 21.64
N SER A 40 -2.51 15.73 20.55
CA SER A 40 -1.18 16.17 20.12
C SER A 40 -1.20 17.63 19.65
N LEU A 41 -2.24 18.04 18.93
CA LEU A 41 -2.43 19.44 18.54
C LEU A 41 -2.63 20.35 19.75
N LYS A 42 -3.32 19.89 20.80
CA LYS A 42 -3.46 20.65 22.06
C LYS A 42 -2.12 20.85 22.76
N VAL A 43 -1.28 19.81 22.82
CA VAL A 43 0.08 19.93 23.38
C VAL A 43 0.92 20.92 22.58
N ASN A 44 0.89 20.84 21.25
CA ASN A 44 1.60 21.79 20.38
C ASN A 44 1.09 23.22 20.58
N ALA A 45 -0.23 23.42 20.71
CA ALA A 45 -0.83 24.71 20.95
C ALA A 45 -0.37 25.37 22.25
N LEU A 46 -0.21 24.57 23.31
CA LEU A 46 0.33 25.04 24.59
C LEU A 46 1.82 25.35 24.50
N ALA A 47 2.60 24.48 23.84
CA ALA A 47 4.05 24.65 23.70
C ALA A 47 4.41 25.90 22.88
N GLU A 48 3.67 26.17 21.81
CA GLU A 48 3.95 27.26 20.86
C GLU A 48 3.10 28.53 21.12
N ASN A 49 2.31 28.56 22.20
CA ASN A 49 1.44 29.67 22.57
C ASN A 49 0.48 30.13 21.45
N TRP A 50 -0.19 29.17 20.79
CA TRP A 50 -1.13 29.49 19.72
C TRP A 50 -2.30 30.34 20.19
N THR A 51 -2.82 31.17 19.29
CA THR A 51 -4.10 31.85 19.49
C THR A 51 -5.26 30.89 19.24
N THR A 52 -6.44 31.21 19.76
CA THR A 52 -7.66 30.41 19.54
C THR A 52 -7.96 30.22 18.06
N GLU A 53 -7.78 31.27 17.25
CA GLU A 53 -8.01 31.24 15.80
C GLU A 53 -7.01 30.33 15.08
N GLN A 54 -5.73 30.43 15.44
CA GLN A 54 -4.70 29.56 14.88
C GLN A 54 -4.92 28.09 15.26
N PHE A 55 -5.31 27.81 16.51
CA PHE A 55 -5.65 26.46 16.92
C PHE A 55 -6.87 25.92 16.15
N HIS A 56 -7.90 26.74 15.99
CA HIS A 56 -9.12 26.38 15.24
C HIS A 56 -8.81 26.06 13.77
N GLU A 57 -8.02 26.90 13.09
CA GLU A 57 -7.60 26.68 11.70
C GLU A 57 -6.82 25.36 11.55
N ARG A 58 -5.85 25.12 12.44
CA ARG A 58 -5.02 23.91 12.44
C ARG A 58 -5.83 22.66 12.71
N CYS A 59 -6.75 22.70 13.68
CA CYS A 59 -7.67 21.60 13.94
C CYS A 59 -8.53 21.29 12.72
N THR A 60 -9.05 22.31 12.05
CA THR A 60 -9.84 22.16 10.82
C THR A 60 -9.03 21.45 9.73
N ARG A 61 -7.80 21.91 9.46
CA ARG A 61 -6.92 21.31 8.44
C ARG A 61 -6.52 19.87 8.79
N ALA A 62 -6.16 19.62 10.04
CA ALA A 62 -5.78 18.29 10.50
C ALA A 62 -6.94 17.29 10.38
N LEU A 63 -8.16 17.71 10.74
CA LEU A 63 -9.35 16.89 10.61
C LEU A 63 -9.71 16.63 9.15
N MET A 64 -9.63 17.65 8.28
CA MET A 64 -9.78 17.48 6.83
C MET A 64 -8.82 16.43 6.28
N ALA A 65 -7.53 16.55 6.60
CA ALA A 65 -6.53 15.59 6.13
C ALA A 65 -6.77 14.18 6.70
N THR A 66 -7.26 14.07 7.94
CA THR A 66 -7.61 12.78 8.56
C THR A 66 -8.78 12.11 7.84
N VAL A 67 -9.80 12.89 7.48
CA VAL A 67 -10.97 12.42 6.72
C VAL A 67 -10.59 12.05 5.29
N ASP A 68 -9.83 12.91 4.61
CA ASP A 68 -9.37 12.64 3.24
C ASP A 68 -8.49 11.39 3.19
N LEU A 69 -7.60 11.18 4.18
CA LEU A 69 -6.82 9.95 4.27
C LEU A 69 -7.73 8.73 4.47
N PHE A 70 -8.77 8.83 5.30
CA PHE A 70 -9.72 7.73 5.45
C PHE A 70 -10.35 7.34 4.12
N TYR A 71 -10.89 8.29 3.36
CA TYR A 71 -11.48 7.97 2.06
C TYR A 71 -10.46 7.46 1.04
N ALA A 72 -9.23 7.97 1.08
CA ALA A 72 -8.15 7.46 0.24
C ALA A 72 -7.77 6.00 0.59
N LEU A 73 -7.87 5.59 1.85
CA LEU A 73 -7.63 4.20 2.28
C LEU A 73 -8.84 3.29 2.06
N HIS A 74 -10.03 3.88 1.97
CA HIS A 74 -11.31 3.20 1.89
C HIS A 74 -12.13 3.70 0.70
N GLY A 75 -11.63 3.56 -0.53
CA GLY A 75 -12.41 3.86 -1.73
C GLY A 75 -13.71 3.03 -1.85
N ASN A 76 -13.79 1.91 -1.12
CA ASN A 76 -14.99 1.11 -0.91
C ASN A 76 -16.05 1.79 -0.01
N ALA A 77 -15.70 2.86 0.71
CA ALA A 77 -16.64 3.61 1.55
C ALA A 77 -17.57 4.53 0.74
N SER A 78 -17.17 5.00 -0.45
CA SER A 78 -17.99 5.88 -1.29
C SER A 78 -18.95 5.08 -2.17
N SER A 79 -20.22 4.97 -1.74
CA SER A 79 -21.52 4.71 -2.42
C SER A 79 -21.67 3.82 -3.68
N SER A 80 -20.64 3.43 -4.42
CA SER A 80 -20.71 2.48 -5.55
C SER A 80 -20.46 1.05 -5.08
N TYR A 81 -21.32 0.60 -4.16
CA TYR A 81 -21.32 -0.78 -3.67
C TYR A 81 -21.49 -1.77 -4.83
N THR A 82 -20.47 -2.60 -5.06
CA THR A 82 -20.71 -3.95 -5.53
C THR A 82 -20.69 -4.86 -4.30
N GLN A 83 -21.59 -5.85 -4.26
CA GLN A 83 -21.76 -6.82 -3.16
C GLN A 83 -20.46 -7.56 -2.76
N ALA A 84 -19.39 -7.42 -3.53
CA ALA A 84 -18.09 -8.04 -3.34
C ALA A 84 -17.14 -7.28 -2.40
N ASN A 85 -17.39 -6.00 -2.07
CA ASN A 85 -16.51 -5.21 -1.22
C ASN A 85 -17.04 -5.13 0.21
N GLU A 86 -16.20 -5.49 1.19
CA GLU A 86 -16.55 -5.37 2.61
C GLU A 86 -16.56 -3.91 3.06
N LYS A 87 -17.43 -3.57 4.03
CA LYS A 87 -17.41 -2.27 4.70
C LYS A 87 -16.05 -2.02 5.37
N PRO A 88 -15.62 -0.75 5.51
CA PRO A 88 -14.50 -0.41 6.38
C PRO A 88 -14.73 -1.02 7.76
N GLN A 89 -13.71 -1.67 8.31
CA GLN A 89 -13.77 -2.26 9.66
C GLN A 89 -13.01 -1.43 10.70
N TYR A 90 -12.10 -0.57 10.24
CA TYR A 90 -11.20 0.24 11.04
C TYR A 90 -10.71 1.43 10.20
N TYR A 91 -10.15 2.46 10.84
CA TYR A 91 -9.50 3.57 10.12
C TYR A 91 -8.26 3.09 9.37
N TRP A 92 -7.23 2.68 10.12
CA TRP A 92 -6.02 2.07 9.60
C TRP A 92 -5.30 1.38 10.76
N VAL A 93 -4.89 0.15 10.54
CA VAL A 93 -4.02 -0.60 11.45
C VAL A 93 -2.92 -1.23 10.63
N HIS A 94 -1.75 -1.43 11.23
CA HIS A 94 -0.66 -2.15 10.57
C HIS A 94 -1.16 -3.53 10.14
N GLN A 95 -1.02 -3.84 8.86
CA GLN A 95 -1.63 -5.01 8.24
C GLN A 95 -0.68 -6.20 8.29
N ASN A 96 -1.21 -7.40 8.56
CA ASN A 96 -0.45 -8.62 8.32
C ASN A 96 -0.43 -8.91 6.83
N PHE A 97 0.62 -8.48 6.14
CA PHE A 97 0.72 -8.61 4.69
C PHE A 97 0.69 -10.08 4.25
N ASN A 98 -0.28 -10.43 3.41
CA ASN A 98 -0.38 -11.71 2.74
C ASN A 98 -0.36 -11.50 1.22
N ILE A 99 0.71 -11.96 0.57
CA ILE A 99 0.91 -11.84 -0.88
C ILE A 99 -0.24 -12.44 -1.71
N LEU A 100 -0.93 -13.45 -1.19
CA LEU A 100 -2.05 -14.10 -1.88
C LEU A 100 -3.36 -13.30 -1.81
N ARG A 101 -3.39 -12.26 -0.96
CA ARG A 101 -4.49 -11.30 -0.85
C ARG A 101 -4.06 -9.92 -1.33
N ALA A 102 -3.03 -9.83 -2.18
CA ALA A 102 -2.63 -8.55 -2.76
C ALA A 102 -3.77 -7.98 -3.62
N ASN A 103 -4.07 -6.69 -3.47
CA ASN A 103 -5.18 -6.01 -4.13
C ASN A 103 -6.57 -6.62 -3.85
N ASP A 104 -6.74 -7.25 -2.69
CA ASP A 104 -8.00 -7.83 -2.25
C ASP A 104 -8.85 -6.80 -1.50
N ALA A 105 -9.93 -6.33 -2.12
CA ALA A 105 -10.88 -5.38 -1.54
C ALA A 105 -11.74 -5.97 -0.41
N THR A 106 -11.76 -7.31 -0.26
CA THR A 106 -12.45 -7.98 0.87
C THR A 106 -11.69 -7.86 2.19
N ARG A 107 -10.55 -7.14 2.24
CA ARG A 107 -9.81 -6.87 3.47
C ARG A 107 -10.43 -5.73 4.31
N GLY A 108 -11.54 -5.16 3.86
CA GLY A 108 -12.15 -3.98 4.47
C GLY A 108 -11.36 -2.70 4.20
N MET A 109 -10.54 -2.67 3.14
CA MET A 109 -9.77 -1.51 2.68
C MET A 109 -9.59 -1.54 1.16
N SER A 110 -9.54 -0.37 0.54
CA SER A 110 -9.34 -0.19 -0.90
C SER A 110 -8.58 1.10 -1.15
N ILE A 111 -7.26 0.99 -1.30
CA ILE A 111 -6.36 2.14 -1.31
C ILE A 111 -6.37 2.82 -2.69
N GLN A 112 -6.83 4.07 -2.72
CA GLN A 112 -6.69 5.01 -3.83
C GLN A 112 -5.36 5.72 -3.72
N LYS A 113 -4.32 5.16 -4.34
CA LYS A 113 -2.93 5.64 -4.20
C LYS A 113 -2.78 7.12 -4.54
N ASP A 114 -3.37 7.59 -5.62
CA ASP A 114 -3.24 8.99 -6.07
C ASP A 114 -3.87 9.98 -5.07
N GLU A 115 -5.03 9.62 -4.50
CA GLU A 115 -5.68 10.42 -3.46
C GLU A 115 -4.85 10.43 -2.18
N MET A 116 -4.33 9.27 -1.75
CA MET A 116 -3.48 9.16 -0.56
C MET A 116 -2.21 10.01 -0.70
N LEU A 117 -1.58 10.00 -1.88
CA LEU A 117 -0.39 10.83 -2.15
C LEU A 117 -0.73 12.33 -2.18
N ARG A 118 -1.93 12.70 -2.66
CA ARG A 118 -2.43 14.08 -2.56
C ARG A 118 -2.57 14.51 -1.09
N VAL A 119 -3.13 13.66 -0.23
CA VAL A 119 -3.24 13.94 1.22
C VAL A 119 -1.86 14.04 1.87
N ALA A 120 -0.93 13.16 1.50
CA ALA A 120 0.44 13.23 1.99
C ALA A 120 1.11 14.55 1.60
N ALA A 121 0.98 14.99 0.34
CA ALA A 121 1.53 16.27 -0.12
C ALA A 121 0.94 17.47 0.64
N GLU A 122 -0.38 17.49 0.84
CA GLU A 122 -1.06 18.54 1.62
C GLU A 122 -0.62 18.53 3.09
N TYR A 123 -0.52 17.35 3.71
CA TYR A 123 -0.01 17.25 5.08
C TYR A 123 1.44 17.75 5.19
N LEU A 124 2.29 17.46 4.20
CA LEU A 124 3.68 17.89 4.21
C LEU A 124 3.85 19.40 4.06
N SER A 125 2.95 20.06 3.33
CA SER A 125 2.94 21.52 3.14
C SER A 125 2.53 22.28 4.41
N HIS A 126 1.89 21.59 5.37
CA HIS A 126 1.39 22.17 6.62
C HIS A 126 2.17 21.66 7.85
N PRO A 127 3.36 22.24 8.15
CA PRO A 127 4.15 21.85 9.33
C PRO A 127 3.42 21.96 10.66
N GLU A 128 2.43 22.83 10.74
CA GLU A 128 1.71 23.19 11.94
C GLU A 128 0.67 22.16 12.40
N ILE A 129 0.28 21.20 11.55
CA ILE A 129 -0.68 20.13 11.90
C ILE A 129 -0.01 18.78 12.15
N ARG A 130 1.32 18.75 12.19
CA ARG A 130 2.08 17.50 12.28
C ARG A 130 1.92 16.83 13.63
N THR A 131 1.76 15.51 13.61
CA THR A 131 1.67 14.68 14.81
C THR A 131 2.31 13.31 14.57
N ASN A 132 2.84 12.67 15.62
CA ASN A 132 3.45 11.33 15.53
C ASN A 132 2.53 10.31 14.91
N LYS A 133 1.27 10.34 15.33
CA LYS A 133 0.28 9.39 14.83
C LYS A 133 0.06 9.57 13.33
N PHE A 134 -0.03 10.81 12.86
CA PHE A 134 -0.33 11.08 11.47
C PHE A 134 0.87 10.81 10.55
N ASP A 135 2.09 11.14 11.01
CA ASP A 135 3.33 10.73 10.34
C ASP A 135 3.39 9.21 10.16
N TRP A 136 3.07 8.45 11.21
CA TRP A 136 3.03 6.99 11.13
C TRP A 136 1.92 6.47 10.21
N LEU A 137 0.71 7.03 10.28
CA LEU A 137 -0.42 6.61 9.43
C LEU A 137 -0.08 6.76 7.94
N LEU A 138 0.44 7.92 7.53
CA LEU A 138 0.83 8.15 6.14
C LEU A 138 1.99 7.23 5.73
N LEU A 139 2.99 7.09 6.59
CA LEU A 139 4.17 6.30 6.28
C LEU A 139 3.83 4.81 6.15
N ASP A 140 3.06 4.26 7.08
CA ASP A 140 2.61 2.86 7.04
C ASP A 140 1.70 2.59 5.84
N ALA A 141 0.75 3.48 5.56
CA ALA A 141 -0.16 3.38 4.43
C ALA A 141 0.56 3.44 3.07
N ILE A 142 1.48 4.40 2.88
CA ILE A 142 2.23 4.52 1.62
C ILE A 142 3.09 3.29 1.39
N VAL A 143 3.85 2.84 2.40
CA VAL A 143 4.70 1.64 2.27
C VAL A 143 3.86 0.39 1.99
N PHE A 144 2.72 0.24 2.67
CA PHE A 144 1.80 -0.87 2.39
C PHE A 144 1.24 -0.81 0.97
N ALA A 145 0.79 0.35 0.50
CA ALA A 145 0.23 0.50 -0.84
C ALA A 145 1.23 0.12 -1.94
N GLU A 146 2.51 0.52 -1.77
CA GLU A 146 3.58 0.10 -2.68
C GLU A 146 3.83 -1.40 -2.61
N LEU A 147 3.83 -1.98 -1.40
CA LEU A 147 4.00 -3.42 -1.21
C LEU A 147 2.86 -4.23 -1.84
N ASP A 148 1.62 -3.76 -1.71
CA ASP A 148 0.42 -4.39 -2.27
C ASP A 148 0.44 -4.35 -3.80
N ALA A 149 0.75 -3.19 -4.38
CA ALA A 149 0.89 -3.00 -5.83
C ALA A 149 2.05 -3.82 -6.41
N TYR A 150 3.20 -3.84 -5.73
CA TYR A 150 4.37 -4.61 -6.17
C TYR A 150 4.09 -6.12 -6.10
N SER A 151 3.41 -6.57 -5.05
CA SER A 151 3.08 -7.98 -4.85
C SER A 151 2.12 -8.49 -5.91
N TRP A 152 1.11 -7.69 -6.29
CA TRP A 152 0.22 -8.01 -7.40
C TRP A 152 0.99 -8.29 -8.70
N HIS A 153 2.01 -7.48 -9.00
CA HIS A 153 2.86 -7.66 -10.17
C HIS A 153 3.66 -8.97 -10.14
N ILE A 154 4.05 -9.44 -8.95
CA ILE A 154 4.81 -10.69 -8.78
C ILE A 154 3.90 -11.92 -8.76
N SER A 155 2.76 -11.85 -8.07
CA SER A 155 1.90 -13.00 -7.79
C SER A 155 1.06 -13.42 -9.00
N GLY A 156 0.72 -12.47 -9.86
CA GLY A 156 0.00 -12.69 -11.12
C GLY A 156 -1.42 -13.25 -10.94
N PHE A 157 -2.09 -13.55 -12.06
CA PHE A 157 -3.51 -13.97 -12.12
C PHE A 157 -3.87 -15.21 -11.28
N ALA A 158 -2.92 -16.10 -11.00
CA ALA A 158 -3.20 -17.28 -10.15
C ALA A 158 -3.55 -16.88 -8.72
N ALA A 159 -2.88 -15.87 -8.17
CA ALA A 159 -3.14 -15.40 -6.81
C ALA A 159 -4.50 -14.70 -6.69
N THR A 160 -4.88 -13.97 -7.73
CA THR A 160 -6.12 -13.18 -7.78
C THR A 160 -7.34 -14.11 -7.75
N LEU A 161 -7.31 -15.17 -8.57
CA LEU A 161 -8.33 -16.20 -8.58
C LEU A 161 -8.29 -17.09 -7.33
N ALA A 162 -7.14 -17.23 -6.68
CA ALA A 162 -7.01 -18.00 -5.46
C ALA A 162 -7.67 -17.33 -4.25
N SER A 163 -7.81 -15.99 -4.27
CA SER A 163 -8.47 -15.20 -3.21
C SER A 163 -7.93 -15.54 -1.81
N GLY A 164 -6.60 -15.60 -1.67
CA GLY A 164 -5.95 -15.93 -0.41
C GLY A 164 -5.84 -17.43 -0.07
N ASN A 165 -6.50 -18.34 -0.79
CA ASN A 165 -6.45 -19.78 -0.51
C ASN A 165 -5.19 -20.44 -1.14
N VAL A 166 -4.28 -20.92 -0.29
CA VAL A 166 -3.01 -21.55 -0.69
C VAL A 166 -3.21 -22.79 -1.57
N VAL A 167 -4.17 -23.65 -1.22
CA VAL A 167 -4.42 -24.89 -1.97
C VAL A 167 -4.97 -24.55 -3.35
N LYS A 168 -5.92 -23.61 -3.41
CA LYS A 168 -6.48 -23.10 -4.68
C LYS A 168 -5.39 -22.44 -5.52
N TYR A 169 -4.50 -21.67 -4.91
CA TYR A 169 -3.35 -21.06 -5.58
C TYR A 169 -2.43 -22.09 -6.21
N LEU A 170 -2.02 -23.12 -5.46
CA LEU A 170 -1.16 -24.19 -5.98
C LEU A 170 -1.83 -24.97 -7.12
N ALA A 171 -3.14 -25.25 -7.00
CA ALA A 171 -3.91 -25.92 -8.04
C ALA A 171 -3.99 -25.06 -9.31
N LEU A 172 -4.30 -23.76 -9.19
CA LEU A 172 -4.34 -22.82 -10.32
C LEU A 172 -2.97 -22.61 -10.95
N LEU A 173 -1.92 -22.55 -10.14
CA LEU A 173 -0.54 -22.44 -10.62
C LEU A 173 -0.15 -23.69 -11.42
N ALA A 174 -0.47 -24.89 -10.91
CA ALA A 174 -0.24 -26.14 -11.63
C ALA A 174 -1.05 -26.20 -12.93
N LEU A 175 -2.32 -25.78 -12.89
CA LEU A 175 -3.19 -25.71 -14.06
C LEU A 175 -2.63 -24.76 -15.13
N PHE A 176 -2.29 -23.52 -14.76
CA PHE A 176 -1.75 -22.54 -15.71
C PHE A 176 -0.38 -22.95 -16.26
N ASN A 177 0.48 -23.56 -15.44
CA ASN A 177 1.74 -24.13 -15.92
C ASN A 177 1.48 -25.30 -16.88
N GLY A 178 0.51 -26.16 -16.59
CA GLY A 178 0.11 -27.28 -17.46
C GLY A 178 -0.46 -26.80 -18.79
N ILE A 179 -1.38 -25.85 -18.77
CA ILE A 179 -1.93 -25.18 -19.96
C ILE A 179 -0.80 -24.54 -20.76
N GLY A 180 0.05 -23.74 -20.11
CA GLY A 180 1.20 -23.10 -20.75
C GLY A 180 2.16 -24.12 -21.38
N PHE A 181 2.35 -25.28 -20.74
CA PHE A 181 3.14 -26.37 -21.29
C PHE A 181 2.49 -26.99 -22.53
N VAL A 182 1.20 -27.32 -22.47
CA VAL A 182 0.46 -27.90 -23.60
C VAL A 182 0.48 -26.97 -24.81
N PHE A 183 0.13 -25.70 -24.62
CA PHE A 183 0.11 -24.72 -25.71
C PHE A 183 1.52 -24.38 -26.23
N GLY A 184 2.52 -24.29 -25.35
CA GLY A 184 3.88 -23.92 -25.73
C GLY A 184 4.69 -25.05 -26.37
N TYR A 185 4.52 -26.29 -25.90
CA TYR A 185 5.38 -27.42 -26.29
C TYR A 185 4.68 -28.53 -27.06
N LEU A 186 3.36 -28.72 -26.92
CA LEU A 186 2.66 -29.84 -27.56
C LEU A 186 1.80 -29.40 -28.74
N LEU A 187 1.13 -28.26 -28.65
CA LEU A 187 0.18 -27.81 -29.66
C LEU A 187 0.84 -27.52 -31.02
N LEU A 188 1.91 -26.72 -31.03
CA LEU A 188 2.58 -26.34 -32.28
C LEU A 188 3.19 -27.54 -33.03
N PRO A 189 3.87 -28.51 -32.36
CA PRO A 189 4.29 -29.74 -33.01
C PRO A 189 3.12 -30.58 -33.53
N ALA A 190 2.02 -30.68 -32.78
CA ALA A 190 0.83 -31.41 -33.23
C ALA A 190 0.19 -30.77 -34.48
N ILE A 191 0.11 -29.44 -34.53
CA ILE A 191 -0.35 -28.70 -35.71
C ILE A 191 0.60 -28.92 -36.89
N ALA A 192 1.92 -28.84 -36.67
CA ALA A 192 2.90 -29.09 -37.72
C ALA A 192 2.75 -30.49 -38.30
N TYR A 193 2.66 -31.52 -37.45
CA TYR A 193 2.42 -32.90 -37.87
C TYR A 193 1.11 -33.06 -38.66
N PHE A 194 0.02 -32.45 -38.18
CA PHE A 194 -1.28 -32.48 -38.85
C PHE A 194 -1.20 -31.85 -40.25
N VAL A 195 -0.55 -30.70 -40.39
CA VAL A 195 -0.38 -29.99 -41.67
C VAL A 195 0.47 -30.81 -42.64
N VAL A 196 1.56 -31.43 -42.18
CA VAL A 196 2.37 -32.37 -42.99
C VAL A 196 1.53 -33.56 -43.44
N SER A 197 0.73 -34.16 -42.55
CA SER A 197 -0.12 -35.31 -42.88
C SER A 197 -1.20 -35.03 -43.93
N ARG A 198 -1.52 -33.74 -44.16
CA ARG A 198 -2.46 -33.27 -45.18
C ARG A 198 -1.79 -32.92 -46.52
N GLY A 199 -0.50 -33.17 -46.66
CA GLY A 199 0.27 -32.91 -47.89
C GLY A 199 0.82 -31.49 -48.01
N HIS A 200 0.71 -30.67 -46.96
CA HIS A 200 1.27 -29.31 -46.93
C HIS A 200 2.65 -29.29 -46.26
N GLU A 201 3.63 -29.97 -46.87
CA GLU A 201 4.96 -30.17 -46.28
C GLU A 201 5.70 -28.87 -45.97
N THR A 202 5.70 -27.91 -46.89
CA THR A 202 6.38 -26.62 -46.74
C THR A 202 5.84 -25.83 -45.55
N THR A 203 4.52 -25.74 -45.42
CA THR A 203 3.85 -25.07 -44.29
C THR A 203 4.11 -25.79 -42.97
N GLY A 204 4.06 -27.12 -42.96
CA GLY A 204 4.32 -27.93 -41.76
C GLY A 204 5.74 -27.75 -41.22
N TRP A 205 6.75 -27.81 -42.12
CA TRP A 205 8.14 -27.55 -41.76
C TRP A 205 8.38 -26.11 -41.29
N ALA A 206 7.72 -25.13 -41.91
CA ALA A 206 7.79 -23.73 -41.46
C ALA A 206 7.27 -23.56 -40.03
N ILE A 207 6.14 -24.17 -39.69
CA ILE A 207 5.57 -24.14 -38.33
C ILE A 207 6.52 -24.83 -37.33
N ALA A 208 7.06 -26.00 -37.69
CA ALA A 208 8.01 -26.73 -36.85
C ALA A 208 9.30 -25.93 -36.59
N ALA A 209 9.84 -25.26 -37.62
CA ALA A 209 11.00 -24.40 -37.50
C ALA A 209 10.73 -23.19 -36.58
N LEU A 210 9.57 -22.55 -36.73
CA LEU A 210 9.15 -21.42 -35.90
C LEU A 210 8.99 -21.82 -34.42
N TRP A 211 8.42 -23.01 -34.18
CA TRP A 211 8.36 -23.60 -32.84
C TRP A 211 9.76 -23.88 -32.27
N ALA A 212 10.65 -24.51 -33.05
CA ALA A 212 12.01 -24.81 -32.59
C ALA A 212 12.79 -23.54 -32.21
N VAL A 213 12.68 -22.49 -33.03
CA VAL A 213 13.27 -21.16 -32.73
C VAL A 213 12.69 -20.59 -31.44
N SER A 214 11.36 -20.68 -31.24
CA SER A 214 10.69 -20.21 -30.02
C SER A 214 11.19 -20.96 -28.76
N VAL A 215 11.33 -22.29 -28.84
CA VAL A 215 11.83 -23.11 -27.73
C VAL A 215 13.29 -22.75 -27.41
N VAL A 216 14.15 -22.67 -28.42
CA VAL A 216 15.56 -22.28 -28.26
C VAL A 216 15.66 -20.88 -27.64
N TRP A 217 14.86 -19.93 -28.10
CA TRP A 217 14.81 -18.59 -27.54
C TRP A 217 14.36 -18.58 -26.08
N SER A 218 13.35 -19.38 -25.73
CA SER A 218 12.86 -19.53 -24.35
C SER A 218 13.95 -20.12 -23.44
N LEU A 219 14.70 -21.12 -23.91
CA LEU A 219 15.81 -21.75 -23.18
C LEU A 219 16.95 -20.75 -22.95
N ILE A 220 17.34 -19.98 -23.96
CA ILE A 220 18.35 -18.91 -23.83
C ILE A 220 17.88 -17.83 -22.84
N GLY A 221 16.58 -17.55 -22.79
CA GLY A 221 15.96 -16.59 -21.87
C GLY A 221 15.78 -17.08 -20.44
N LEU A 222 15.87 -18.39 -20.15
CA LEU A 222 15.74 -18.95 -18.80
C LEU A 222 16.68 -18.31 -17.75
N PRO A 223 18.00 -18.17 -17.98
CA PRO A 223 18.89 -17.55 -17.00
C PRO A 223 18.49 -16.10 -16.68
N PHE A 224 18.06 -15.33 -17.68
CA PHE A 224 17.58 -13.97 -17.48
C PHE A 224 16.29 -13.95 -16.64
N ARG A 225 15.31 -14.79 -16.96
CA ARG A 225 14.07 -14.92 -16.18
C ARG A 225 14.35 -15.33 -14.73
N TRP A 226 15.31 -16.22 -14.52
CA TRP A 226 15.69 -16.65 -13.18
C TRP A 226 16.39 -15.54 -12.39
N LYS A 227 17.28 -14.78 -13.03
CA LYS A 227 17.91 -13.59 -12.43
C LYS A 227 16.87 -12.55 -12.05
N THR A 228 15.90 -12.26 -12.92
CA THR A 228 14.79 -11.35 -12.65
C THR A 228 13.93 -11.83 -11.48
N ARG A 229 13.56 -13.11 -11.44
CA ARG A 229 12.80 -13.69 -10.31
C ARG A 229 13.54 -13.55 -8.99
N ARG A 230 14.85 -13.82 -8.96
CA ARG A 230 15.68 -13.65 -7.77
C ARG A 230 15.72 -12.19 -7.33
N LYS A 231 15.90 -11.25 -8.27
CA LYS A 231 15.87 -9.81 -7.99
C LYS A 231 14.51 -9.39 -7.41
N ASN A 232 13.41 -9.78 -8.04
CA ASN A 232 12.07 -9.44 -7.58
C ASN A 232 11.76 -10.01 -6.19
N LYS A 233 12.21 -11.25 -5.92
CA LYS A 233 12.09 -11.84 -4.57
C LYS A 233 12.91 -11.08 -3.53
N ALA A 234 14.12 -10.66 -3.88
CA ALA A 234 14.95 -9.85 -2.99
C ALA A 234 14.29 -8.50 -2.68
N LEU A 235 13.79 -7.80 -3.70
CA LEU A 235 13.06 -6.53 -3.55
C LEU A 235 11.80 -6.68 -2.70
N LEU A 236 11.00 -7.72 -2.95
CA LEU A 236 9.82 -8.02 -2.14
C LEU A 236 10.18 -8.23 -0.67
N ASN A 237 11.23 -9.02 -0.40
CA ASN A 237 11.69 -9.24 0.96
C ASN A 237 12.14 -7.93 1.63
N ARG A 238 12.80 -7.02 0.91
CA ARG A 238 13.18 -5.71 1.45
C ARG A 238 11.97 -4.86 1.81
N MET A 239 10.95 -4.82 0.95
CA MET A 239 9.72 -4.09 1.23
C MET A 239 8.98 -4.70 2.42
N LEU A 240 8.96 -6.03 2.54
CA LEU A 240 8.39 -6.72 3.70
C LEU A 240 9.16 -6.42 4.99
N ASP A 241 10.49 -6.43 4.95
CA ASP A 241 11.32 -6.10 6.10
C ASP A 241 11.12 -4.63 6.52
N LEU A 242 11.08 -3.70 5.54
CA LEU A 242 10.76 -2.30 5.78
C LEU A 242 9.38 -2.14 6.42
N TYR A 243 8.38 -2.84 5.88
CA TYR A 243 7.01 -2.75 6.40
C TYR A 243 6.91 -3.31 7.82
N ARG A 244 7.54 -4.44 8.10
CA ARG A 244 7.57 -5.03 9.46
C ARG A 244 8.11 -4.08 10.52
N LEU A 245 9.14 -3.28 10.18
CA LEU A 245 9.69 -2.28 11.09
C LEU A 245 8.67 -1.20 11.51
N LEU A 246 7.64 -0.98 10.71
CA LEU A 246 6.57 -0.02 10.99
C LEU A 246 5.45 -0.57 11.87
N GLY A 247 5.41 -1.90 12.01
CA GLY A 247 4.49 -2.59 12.92
C GLY A 247 4.93 -2.58 14.38
N ASP A 248 6.18 -2.19 14.66
CA ASP A 248 6.70 -2.11 16.03
C ASP A 248 6.09 -0.92 16.78
N SER A 249 5.82 -1.09 18.09
CA SER A 249 5.28 -0.02 18.94
C SER A 249 6.28 1.12 19.18
N THR A 250 7.58 0.83 19.05
CA THR A 250 8.69 1.78 19.14
C THR A 250 9.62 1.53 17.97
N ILE A 251 9.67 2.48 17.05
CA ILE A 251 10.41 2.37 15.79
C ILE A 251 11.71 3.14 15.96
N SER A 252 12.85 2.56 15.57
CA SER A 252 14.12 3.30 15.53
C SER A 252 14.21 4.10 14.22
N PRO A 253 14.19 5.44 14.26
CA PRO A 253 14.15 6.25 13.02
C PRO A 253 15.41 6.11 12.17
N ARG A 254 16.57 5.94 12.81
CA ARG A 254 17.83 5.64 12.10
C ARG A 254 17.78 4.31 11.37
N LEU A 255 17.25 3.28 12.02
CA LEU A 255 17.15 1.96 11.40
C LEU A 255 16.12 1.99 10.27
N LEU A 256 15.00 2.70 10.45
CA LEU A 256 14.01 2.93 9.40
C LEU A 256 14.63 3.64 8.19
N LYS A 257 15.35 4.75 8.41
CA LYS A 257 16.05 5.50 7.35
C LYS A 257 17.06 4.63 6.61
N ASN A 258 17.92 3.91 7.34
CA ASN A 258 18.92 3.04 6.72
C ASN A 258 18.28 1.90 5.90
N SER A 259 17.18 1.31 6.40
CA SER A 259 16.43 0.28 5.68
C SER A 259 15.78 0.83 4.42
N LEU A 260 15.26 2.05 4.49
CA LEU A 260 14.61 2.73 3.38
C LEU A 260 15.62 3.15 2.30
N GLU A 261 16.75 3.75 2.67
CA GLU A 261 17.85 4.06 1.74
C GLU A 261 18.40 2.78 1.08
N ARG A 262 18.59 1.71 1.86
CA ARG A 262 19.01 0.41 1.32
C ARG A 262 18.00 -0.13 0.30
N ALA A 263 16.70 -0.11 0.63
CA ALA A 263 15.65 -0.52 -0.29
C ALA A 263 15.69 0.31 -1.59
N ALA A 264 15.85 1.63 -1.48
CA ALA A 264 15.95 2.53 -2.62
C ALA A 264 17.16 2.23 -3.52
N THR A 265 18.35 2.01 -2.93
CA THR A 265 19.56 1.66 -3.68
C THR A 265 19.45 0.31 -4.41
N GLU A 266 18.68 -0.63 -3.87
CA GLU A 266 18.42 -1.93 -4.51
C GLU A 266 17.37 -1.83 -5.63
N GLY A 267 16.66 -0.70 -5.72
CA GLY A 267 15.72 -0.36 -6.80
C GLY A 267 14.24 -0.37 -6.39
N VAL A 268 13.93 -0.34 -5.10
CA VAL A 268 12.57 -0.06 -4.62
C VAL A 268 12.26 1.41 -4.87
N VAL A 269 11.15 1.70 -5.55
CA VAL A 269 10.66 3.07 -5.76
C VAL A 269 9.60 3.34 -4.70
N LEU A 270 9.88 4.27 -3.80
CA LEU A 270 8.94 4.78 -2.81
C LEU A 270 8.67 6.25 -3.09
N ASP A 271 7.50 6.73 -2.68
CA ASP A 271 7.16 8.14 -2.81
C ASP A 271 8.09 9.04 -1.97
N GLY A 272 8.36 10.24 -2.49
CA GLY A 272 9.22 11.23 -1.82
C GLY A 272 8.69 11.67 -0.45
N ALA A 273 7.38 11.58 -0.23
CA ALA A 273 6.75 11.84 1.06
C ALA A 273 7.31 10.95 2.17
N VAL A 274 7.59 9.67 1.87
CA VAL A 274 8.13 8.73 2.86
C VAL A 274 9.51 9.19 3.34
N PHE A 275 10.40 9.54 2.42
CA PHE A 275 11.73 10.07 2.75
C PHE A 275 11.62 11.36 3.57
N SER A 276 10.74 12.28 3.15
CA SER A 276 10.52 13.55 3.83
C SER A 276 10.03 13.37 5.27
N ILE A 277 9.12 12.43 5.50
CA ILE A 277 8.61 12.09 6.84
C ILE A 277 9.72 11.47 7.69
N VAL A 278 10.44 10.47 7.17
CA VAL A 278 11.53 9.79 7.91
C VAL A 278 12.66 10.74 8.29
N ASP A 279 13.13 11.57 7.36
CA ASP A 279 14.22 12.51 7.62
C ASP A 279 13.88 13.47 8.74
N ARG A 280 12.61 13.91 8.82
CA ARG A 280 12.14 14.76 9.91
C ARG A 280 12.03 14.02 11.24
N ILE A 281 11.51 12.79 11.24
CA ILE A 281 11.47 11.98 12.46
C ILE A 281 12.88 11.82 13.02
N VAL A 282 13.85 11.49 12.15
CA VAL A 282 15.27 11.37 12.52
C VAL A 282 15.85 12.69 13.06
N ALA A 283 15.49 13.82 12.45
CA ALA A 283 15.95 15.14 12.90
C ALA A 283 15.39 15.53 14.28
N ARG A 284 14.18 15.07 14.63
CA ARG A 284 13.56 15.35 15.93
C ARG A 284 14.05 14.42 17.03
N ASP A 285 14.01 13.11 16.79
CA ASP A 285 14.55 12.10 17.70
C ASP A 285 15.07 10.92 16.89
N ALA A 286 16.38 10.72 16.93
CA ALA A 286 17.03 9.68 16.15
C ALA A 286 16.98 8.29 16.83
N THR A 287 16.52 8.22 18.08
CA THR A 287 16.59 7.02 18.93
C THR A 287 15.28 6.24 18.94
N ALA A 288 14.16 6.91 19.16
CA ALA A 288 12.86 6.28 19.27
C ALA A 288 11.76 7.14 18.63
N PHE A 289 10.87 6.49 17.90
CA PHE A 289 9.63 7.05 17.41
C PHE A 289 8.48 6.17 17.89
N VAL A 290 7.56 6.77 18.63
CA VAL A 290 6.40 6.08 19.19
C VAL A 290 5.14 6.67 18.55
N PRO A 291 4.48 5.96 17.62
CA PRO A 291 3.31 6.47 16.90
C PRO A 291 2.16 6.93 17.81
N GLY A 292 2.01 6.28 18.97
CA GLY A 292 0.97 6.59 19.95
C GLY A 292 1.33 7.67 20.97
N GLN A 293 2.55 8.21 20.93
CA GLN A 293 2.98 9.25 21.87
C GLN A 293 2.33 10.58 21.50
N ILE A 294 1.62 11.17 22.46
CA ILE A 294 1.05 12.51 22.36
C ILE A 294 2.16 13.54 22.56
N GLY A 295 2.32 14.45 21.59
CA GLY A 295 3.43 15.40 21.48
C GLY A 295 4.33 15.07 20.29
#